data_AF-A0A8I2AJE2-F1
#
_entry.id   AF-A0A8I2AJE2-F1
#
_cell.length_a   1.000
_cell.length_b   1.000
_cell.length_c   1.000
_cell.angle_alpha   90.00
_cell.angle_beta   90.00
_cell.angle_gamma   90.00
#
_symmetry.space_group_name_H-M   'P 1'
#
loop_
_entity.id
_entity.type
_entity.pdbx_description
1 polymer ?
#
loop_
_entity_poly.entity_id
_entity_poly.type
_entity_poly.pdbx_seq_one_letter_code
_entity_poly.pdbx_strand_id
1 'polypeptide(L)'
;MSADSFADLLSIYMRRIRASASGVATEIGLSREAVNNWRNGISVPNPRSRDKLVACTRYLRLTESEANRLLSAAGFAPEFPLQAESTGAQPFAAFQDKVFAQLAQAVPYPISLLLSPAHWGQPPFRHELLQRARAQYGEGSVLHIQPPYSVSTVPAEYFAAIGRQCGLGDVASDYEFESALERRLLAGERIFCLVSRFEQGTPALRETLAGILRSLSEMHSGRLHLLLCGGQALADLKYCSGDLSLLNIAQVHHWPDPSLADLMQLARHRWPEQPWAEPMVAALQALSGGHPALFEEGLQWLVDHPGAGASLHEGQPAFSALRTHLASSPRLWQTFLPLAQAPASRARLQQLLSADDLGRARPYLQDDDLRSLFWGNLILARGTGDAARLHWRSPTVRDAGWMVLDSCSAD
;
A
#
# COMPACT_ATOMS: atom_id res chain seq x y z
N MET A 1 4.04 3.26 28.01
CA MET A 1 4.79 4.26 27.22
C MET A 1 3.81 5.38 26.89
N SER A 2 4.13 6.64 27.20
CA SER A 2 3.26 7.77 26.88
C SER A 2 2.99 7.79 25.37
N ALA A 3 1.73 7.80 24.96
CA ALA A 3 1.39 7.95 23.55
C ALA A 3 1.88 9.33 23.09
N ASP A 4 2.82 9.39 22.15
CA ASP A 4 3.31 10.65 21.58
C ASP A 4 2.12 11.46 21.03
N SER A 5 2.07 12.76 21.36
CA SER A 5 0.97 13.62 20.92
C SER A 5 1.04 13.85 19.40
N PHE A 6 -0.11 14.12 18.77
CA PHE A 6 -0.17 14.42 17.34
C PHE A 6 0.79 15.57 16.94
N ALA A 7 0.85 16.63 17.75
CA ALA A 7 1.69 17.79 17.53
C ALA A 7 3.20 17.44 17.54
N ASP A 8 3.60 16.56 18.45
CA ASP A 8 4.98 16.08 18.57
C ASP A 8 5.38 15.25 17.37
N LEU A 9 4.54 14.27 17.00
CA LEU A 9 4.77 13.41 15.83
C LEU A 9 4.86 14.24 14.54
N LEU A 10 3.91 15.16 14.33
CA LEU A 10 3.93 16.05 13.17
C LEU A 10 5.22 16.88 13.13
N SER A 11 5.65 17.44 14.26
CA SER A 11 6.89 18.21 14.37
C SER A 11 8.14 17.39 14.03
N ILE A 12 8.23 16.17 14.55
CA ILE A 12 9.33 15.23 14.31
C ILE A 12 9.42 14.92 12.81
N TYR A 13 8.29 14.54 12.20
CA TYR A 13 8.25 14.15 10.79
C TYR A 13 8.49 15.31 9.83
N MET A 14 7.99 16.51 10.13
CA MET A 14 8.31 17.72 9.36
C MET A 14 9.81 18.03 9.42
N ARG A 15 10.42 17.94 10.60
CA ARG A 15 11.85 18.22 10.80
C ARG A 15 12.72 17.24 10.01
N ARG A 16 12.34 15.96 9.95
CA ARG A 16 13.07 14.90 9.23
C ARG A 16 13.34 15.26 7.77
N ILE A 17 12.38 15.88 7.10
CA ILE A 17 12.50 16.26 5.67
C ILE A 17 12.67 17.77 5.47
N ARG A 18 12.94 18.53 6.54
CA ARG A 18 13.03 20.01 6.53
C ARG A 18 11.80 20.68 5.91
N ALA A 19 10.62 20.10 6.09
CA ALA A 19 9.37 20.66 5.58
C ALA A 19 8.99 21.94 6.36
N SER A 20 8.64 22.98 5.61
CA SER A 20 8.04 24.19 6.19
C SER A 20 6.53 24.02 6.37
N ALA A 21 5.94 24.74 7.33
CA ALA A 21 4.48 24.77 7.49
C ALA A 21 3.77 25.28 6.23
N SER A 22 4.41 26.17 5.48
CA SER A 22 3.89 26.65 4.19
C SER A 22 3.88 25.55 3.13
N GLY A 23 4.94 24.74 3.04
CA GLY A 23 5.02 23.64 2.08
C GLY A 23 3.97 22.57 2.35
N VAL A 24 3.82 22.17 3.61
CA VAL A 24 2.76 21.23 4.02
C VAL A 24 1.37 21.80 3.71
N ALA A 25 1.14 23.08 4.03
CA ALA A 25 -0.14 23.74 3.81
C ALA A 25 -0.56 23.77 2.32
N THR A 26 0.38 24.09 1.44
CA THR A 26 0.16 24.06 -0.02
C THR A 26 -0.21 22.66 -0.50
N GLU A 27 0.52 21.64 -0.06
CA GLU A 27 0.31 20.27 -0.50
C GLU A 27 -1.07 19.73 -0.11
N ILE A 28 -1.51 19.99 1.12
CA ILE A 28 -2.74 19.41 1.66
C ILE A 28 -3.96 20.32 1.52
N GLY A 29 -3.81 21.49 0.87
CA GLY A 29 -4.86 22.47 0.68
C GLY A 29 -5.40 23.04 2.01
N LEU A 30 -4.50 23.46 2.91
CA LEU A 30 -4.82 24.16 4.16
C LEU A 30 -4.09 25.50 4.25
N SER A 31 -4.47 26.34 5.21
CA SER A 31 -3.70 27.55 5.51
C SER A 31 -2.44 27.21 6.31
N ARG A 32 -1.38 28.00 6.11
CA ARG A 32 -0.13 27.91 6.91
C ARG A 32 -0.41 28.01 8.40
N GLU A 33 -1.36 28.85 8.79
CA GLU A 33 -1.78 29.01 10.19
C GLU A 33 -2.41 27.74 10.76
N ALA A 34 -3.29 27.06 10.02
CA ALA A 34 -3.87 25.80 10.45
C ALA A 34 -2.79 24.73 10.70
N VAL A 35 -1.79 24.63 9.81
CA VAL A 35 -0.66 23.71 10.00
C VAL A 35 0.20 24.09 11.21
N ASN A 36 0.41 25.38 11.47
CA ASN A 36 1.10 25.82 12.69
C ASN A 36 0.29 25.50 13.96
N ASN A 37 -1.03 25.67 13.93
CA ASN A 37 -1.91 25.34 15.05
C ASN A 37 -1.89 23.84 15.35
N TRP A 38 -1.84 23.00 14.32
CA TRP A 38 -1.61 21.55 14.45
C TRP A 38 -0.26 21.24 15.10
N ARG A 39 0.81 21.84 14.57
CA ARG A 39 2.18 21.61 15.04
C ARG A 39 2.41 22.07 16.48
N ASN A 40 1.73 23.14 16.90
CA ASN A 40 1.86 23.70 18.24
C ASN A 40 0.85 23.08 19.24
N GLY A 41 0.05 22.09 18.82
CA GLY A 41 -0.96 21.46 19.69
C GLY A 41 -2.16 22.34 20.04
N ILE A 42 -2.34 23.47 19.35
CA ILE A 42 -3.47 24.39 19.53
C ILE A 42 -4.78 23.76 19.00
N SER A 43 -4.67 22.93 17.96
CA SER A 43 -5.83 22.21 17.40
C SER A 43 -5.42 20.85 16.84
N VAL A 44 -6.38 19.94 16.76
CA VAL A 44 -6.24 18.65 16.05
C VAL A 44 -7.07 18.68 14.76
N PRO A 45 -6.72 17.86 13.75
CA PRO A 45 -7.50 17.79 12.51
C PRO A 45 -8.93 17.30 12.78
N ASN A 46 -9.91 17.90 12.12
CA ASN A 46 -11.31 17.48 12.22
C ASN A 46 -11.62 16.28 11.28
N PRO A 47 -12.78 15.59 11.44
CA PRO A 47 -13.17 14.46 10.59
C PRO A 47 -13.10 14.72 9.08
N ARG A 48 -13.48 15.93 8.63
CA ARG A 48 -13.43 16.34 7.22
C ARG A 48 -12.00 16.54 6.68
N SER A 49 -11.01 16.62 7.57
CA SER A 49 -9.61 16.82 7.21
C SER A 49 -8.81 15.51 7.14
N ARG A 50 -9.46 14.35 7.30
CA ARG A 50 -8.78 13.04 7.21
C ARG A 50 -7.99 12.89 5.91
N ASP A 51 -8.60 13.19 4.77
CA ASP A 51 -7.95 13.04 3.47
C ASP A 51 -6.75 13.98 3.31
N LYS A 52 -6.86 15.20 3.88
CA LYS A 52 -5.75 16.16 3.94
C LYS A 52 -4.62 15.65 4.82
N LEU A 53 -4.93 14.98 5.93
CA LEU A 53 -3.91 14.35 6.76
C LEU A 53 -3.27 13.14 6.06
N VAL A 54 -4.04 12.34 5.30
CA VAL A 54 -3.47 11.26 4.47
C VAL A 54 -2.54 11.83 3.39
N ALA A 55 -2.91 12.93 2.74
CA ALA A 55 -1.99 13.64 1.84
C ALA A 55 -0.72 14.13 2.57
N CYS A 56 -0.88 14.61 3.81
CA CYS A 56 0.25 15.00 4.67
C CYS A 56 1.21 13.84 4.94
N THR A 57 0.70 12.63 5.26
CA THR A 57 1.58 11.47 5.51
C THR A 57 2.41 11.09 4.27
N ARG A 58 1.82 11.24 3.07
CA ARG A 58 2.51 11.03 1.79
C ARG A 58 3.60 12.08 1.58
N TYR A 59 3.28 13.35 1.78
CA TYR A 59 4.22 14.48 1.67
C TYR A 59 5.40 14.35 2.64
N LEU A 60 5.12 13.97 3.89
CA LEU A 60 6.11 13.78 4.95
C LEU A 60 6.95 12.50 4.80
N ARG A 61 6.71 11.71 3.73
CA ARG A 61 7.40 10.46 3.43
C ARG A 61 7.30 9.46 4.59
N LEU A 62 6.14 9.41 5.22
CA LEU A 62 5.91 8.46 6.30
C LEU A 62 5.86 7.05 5.74
N THR A 63 6.51 6.13 6.44
CA THR A 63 6.20 4.72 6.29
C THR A 63 4.75 4.48 6.69
N GLU A 64 4.17 3.36 6.29
CA GLU A 64 2.79 3.00 6.58
C GLU A 64 2.53 2.92 8.10
N SER A 65 3.49 2.40 8.88
CA SER A 65 3.39 2.36 10.35
C SER A 65 3.45 3.76 10.96
N GLU A 66 4.31 4.65 10.44
CA GLU A 66 4.36 6.05 10.85
C GLU A 66 3.09 6.81 10.46
N ALA A 67 2.53 6.53 9.29
CA ALA A 67 1.28 7.11 8.81
C ALA A 67 0.12 6.71 9.73
N ASN A 68 0.00 5.42 10.06
CA ASN A 68 -0.98 4.93 11.03
C ASN A 68 -0.75 5.56 12.41
N ARG A 69 0.50 5.66 12.87
CA ARG A 69 0.82 6.27 14.16
C ARG A 69 0.37 7.74 14.22
N LEU A 70 0.62 8.52 13.16
CA LEU A 70 0.18 9.91 13.07
C LEU A 70 -1.35 10.03 12.99
N LEU A 71 -2.02 9.18 12.21
CA LEU A 71 -3.48 9.15 12.09
C LEU A 71 -4.15 8.80 13.43
N SER A 72 -3.67 7.75 14.09
CA SER A 72 -4.19 7.34 15.40
C SER A 72 -3.98 8.42 16.47
N ALA A 73 -2.83 9.12 16.46
CA ALA A 73 -2.59 10.24 17.37
C ALA A 73 -3.53 11.44 17.12
N ALA A 74 -4.03 11.59 15.90
CA ALA A 74 -5.06 12.57 15.55
C ALA A 74 -6.51 12.07 15.80
N GLY A 75 -6.68 10.84 16.30
CA GLY A 75 -8.00 10.24 16.54
C GLY A 75 -8.66 9.62 15.31
N PHE A 76 -7.92 9.37 14.22
CA PHE A 76 -8.45 8.71 13.03
C PHE A 76 -8.13 7.21 13.00
N ALA A 77 -8.98 6.47 12.29
CA ALA A 77 -8.73 5.08 11.96
C ALA A 77 -7.45 4.93 11.09
N PRO A 78 -6.64 3.88 11.33
CA PRO A 78 -5.39 3.62 10.63
C PRO A 78 -5.60 3.45 9.12
N GLU A 79 -4.74 3.99 8.28
CA GLU A 79 -4.85 3.86 6.82
C GLU A 79 -4.49 2.45 6.33
N PHE A 80 -3.51 1.80 6.98
CA PHE A 80 -2.94 0.51 6.57
C PHE A 80 -3.07 -0.51 7.70
N PRO A 81 -4.26 -1.07 7.92
CA PRO A 81 -4.63 -1.40 9.29
C PRO A 81 -4.10 -2.82 9.66
N LEU A 82 -3.74 -3.63 8.66
CA LEU A 82 -3.12 -4.95 8.78
C LEU A 82 -1.58 -4.97 8.96
N GLN A 83 -0.90 -3.83 9.21
CA GLN A 83 0.58 -3.75 9.27
C GLN A 83 1.20 -3.78 10.69
N ALA A 84 0.51 -4.32 11.70
CA ALA A 84 1.01 -4.29 13.07
C ALA A 84 2.21 -5.25 13.29
N GLU A 85 3.16 -4.85 14.14
CA GLU A 85 4.39 -5.61 14.44
C GLU A 85 4.06 -6.99 15.06
N SER A 86 4.68 -8.06 14.54
CA SER A 86 4.33 -9.46 14.85
C SER A 86 5.32 -10.17 15.78
N THR A 87 4.77 -10.96 16.71
CA THR A 87 5.46 -12.05 17.45
C THR A 87 4.58 -13.32 17.39
N GLY A 88 4.53 -14.01 16.24
CA GLY A 88 3.72 -15.22 16.07
C GLY A 88 3.71 -15.80 14.65
N ALA A 89 2.82 -16.78 14.40
CA ALA A 89 2.58 -17.33 13.07
C ALA A 89 2.22 -16.22 12.08
N GLN A 90 2.89 -16.19 10.93
CA GLN A 90 2.83 -15.05 10.01
C GLN A 90 1.84 -15.29 8.86
N PRO A 91 0.89 -14.36 8.65
CA PRO A 91 -0.01 -14.43 7.50
C PRO A 91 0.82 -14.32 6.21
N PHE A 92 0.37 -15.01 5.16
CA PHE A 92 1.04 -15.04 3.84
C PHE A 92 2.45 -15.63 3.81
N ALA A 93 2.92 -16.32 4.86
CA ALA A 93 4.29 -16.86 4.91
C ALA A 93 4.64 -17.71 3.68
N ALA A 94 3.74 -18.59 3.24
CA ALA A 94 3.94 -19.44 2.07
C ALA A 94 4.10 -18.63 0.77
N PHE A 95 3.39 -17.50 0.63
CA PHE A 95 3.54 -16.61 -0.51
C PHE A 95 4.88 -15.88 -0.46
N GLN A 96 5.27 -15.36 0.71
CA GLN A 96 6.56 -14.71 0.87
C GLN A 96 7.70 -15.67 0.54
N ASP A 97 7.67 -16.90 1.06
CA ASP A 97 8.67 -17.93 0.74
C ASP A 97 8.76 -18.21 -0.75
N LYS A 98 7.62 -18.30 -1.44
CA LYS A 98 7.58 -18.47 -2.89
C LYS A 98 8.25 -17.29 -3.62
N VAL A 99 7.96 -16.05 -3.24
CA VAL A 99 8.57 -14.86 -3.87
C VAL A 99 10.08 -14.85 -3.66
N PHE A 100 10.56 -15.11 -2.45
CA PHE A 100 12.00 -15.16 -2.16
C PHE A 100 12.70 -16.31 -2.90
N ALA A 101 12.06 -17.48 -3.00
CA ALA A 101 12.60 -18.61 -3.75
C ALA A 101 12.70 -18.31 -5.25
N GLN A 102 11.65 -17.72 -5.83
CA GLN A 102 11.63 -17.32 -7.24
C GLN A 102 12.68 -16.24 -7.54
N LEU A 103 12.80 -15.24 -6.67
CA LEU A 103 13.80 -14.18 -6.78
C LEU A 103 15.23 -14.73 -6.70
N ALA A 104 15.50 -15.68 -5.79
CA ALA A 104 16.81 -16.29 -5.64
C ALA A 104 17.22 -17.18 -6.83
N GLN A 105 16.25 -17.68 -7.60
CA GLN A 105 16.46 -18.52 -8.78
C GLN A 105 16.37 -17.74 -10.10
N ALA A 106 16.02 -16.46 -10.04
CA ALA A 106 15.83 -15.63 -11.22
C ALA A 106 17.19 -15.28 -11.85
N VAL A 107 17.44 -15.82 -13.05
CA VAL A 107 18.61 -15.56 -13.87
C VAL A 107 18.20 -15.11 -15.28
N PRO A 108 18.97 -14.23 -15.93
CA PRO A 108 20.17 -13.57 -15.41
C PRO A 108 19.88 -12.41 -14.44
N TYR A 109 18.63 -11.95 -14.37
CA TYR A 109 18.21 -10.76 -13.61
C TYR A 109 17.29 -11.13 -12.45
N PRO A 110 17.79 -11.17 -11.20
CA PRO A 110 16.98 -11.39 -10.01
C PRO A 110 16.23 -10.11 -9.62
N ILE A 111 15.23 -9.75 -10.42
CA ILE A 111 14.43 -8.53 -10.29
C ILE A 111 12.96 -8.90 -10.31
N SER A 112 12.25 -8.59 -9.23
CA SER A 112 10.82 -8.85 -9.09
C SER A 112 10.06 -7.58 -8.76
N LEU A 113 8.87 -7.42 -9.34
CA LEU A 113 7.84 -6.48 -8.88
C LEU A 113 6.85 -7.22 -7.98
N LEU A 114 6.53 -6.61 -6.85
CA LEU A 114 5.43 -6.99 -5.99
C LEU A 114 4.36 -5.91 -6.03
N LEU A 115 3.29 -6.20 -6.75
CA LEU A 115 2.18 -5.30 -6.99
C LEU A 115 1.05 -5.54 -5.97
N SER A 116 0.62 -4.49 -5.27
CA SER A 116 -0.50 -4.58 -4.32
C SER A 116 -1.56 -3.50 -4.59
N PRO A 117 -2.85 -3.89 -4.60
CA PRO A 117 -3.96 -2.92 -4.54
C PRO A 117 -3.94 -2.10 -3.25
N ALA A 118 -4.79 -1.08 -3.19
CA ALA A 118 -4.94 -0.20 -2.05
C ALA A 118 -5.21 -0.96 -0.73
N HIS A 119 -4.91 -0.28 0.38
CA HIS A 119 -5.22 -0.71 1.76
C HIS A 119 -4.39 -1.86 2.35
N TRP A 120 -3.51 -2.49 1.58
CA TRP A 120 -2.49 -3.41 2.13
C TRP A 120 -1.24 -2.68 2.67
N GLY A 121 -1.01 -1.45 2.22
CA GLY A 121 0.24 -0.70 2.37
C GLY A 121 1.30 -1.12 1.35
N GLN A 122 2.42 -0.39 1.31
CA GLN A 122 3.40 -0.51 0.21
C GLN A 122 4.86 -0.55 0.70
N PRO A 123 5.48 -1.76 0.79
CA PRO A 123 4.86 -3.06 0.57
C PRO A 123 3.89 -3.50 1.68
N PRO A 124 2.96 -4.42 1.37
CA PRO A 124 2.25 -5.18 2.40
C PRO A 124 3.24 -5.93 3.28
N PHE A 125 3.04 -5.95 4.60
CA PHE A 125 3.88 -6.68 5.55
C PHE A 125 5.39 -6.39 5.36
N ARG A 126 5.71 -5.10 5.18
CA ARG A 126 7.08 -4.62 4.93
C ARG A 126 8.08 -5.11 5.98
N HIS A 127 7.66 -5.13 7.24
CA HIS A 127 8.53 -5.54 8.33
C HIS A 127 8.91 -7.02 8.22
N GLU A 128 7.92 -7.86 7.92
CA GLU A 128 8.05 -9.30 7.72
C GLU A 128 8.91 -9.61 6.49
N LEU A 129 8.69 -8.92 5.36
CA LEU A 129 9.53 -9.03 4.18
C LEU A 129 10.99 -8.70 4.48
N LEU A 130 11.25 -7.62 5.24
CA LEU A 130 12.60 -7.24 5.64
C LEU A 130 13.20 -8.24 6.63
N GLN A 131 12.44 -8.75 7.61
CA GLN A 131 12.92 -9.79 8.53
C GLN A 131 13.29 -11.06 7.77
N ARG A 132 12.43 -11.51 6.85
CA ARG A 132 12.67 -12.69 6.00
C ARG A 132 13.91 -12.51 5.12
N ALA A 133 14.11 -11.30 4.57
CA ALA A 133 15.32 -10.97 3.83
C ALA A 133 16.55 -11.01 4.74
N ARG A 134 16.50 -10.44 5.95
CA ARG A 134 17.65 -10.43 6.87
C ARG A 134 18.05 -11.85 7.28
N ALA A 135 17.08 -12.73 7.47
CA ALA A 135 17.34 -14.14 7.75
C ALA A 135 18.05 -14.86 6.58
N GLN A 136 17.82 -14.44 5.34
CA GLN A 136 18.39 -15.08 4.14
C GLN A 136 19.71 -14.45 3.65
N TYR A 137 19.86 -13.14 3.76
CA TYR A 137 20.98 -12.38 3.20
C TYR A 137 21.96 -11.85 4.26
N GLY A 138 21.54 -11.83 5.53
CA GLY A 138 22.26 -11.19 6.63
C GLY A 138 21.84 -9.73 6.84
N GLU A 139 21.93 -9.25 8.07
CA GLU A 139 21.42 -7.93 8.48
C GLU A 139 22.07 -6.78 7.71
N GLY A 140 23.39 -6.80 7.53
CA GLY A 140 24.12 -5.77 6.79
C GLY A 140 23.84 -5.76 5.29
N SER A 141 23.33 -6.86 4.73
CA SER A 141 23.14 -7.04 3.28
C SER A 141 21.72 -6.72 2.79
N VAL A 142 20.84 -6.28 3.69
CA VAL A 142 19.45 -5.91 3.38
C VAL A 142 19.31 -4.40 3.37
N LEU A 143 19.01 -3.87 2.20
CA LEU A 143 18.81 -2.44 1.97
C LEU A 143 17.33 -2.16 1.75
N HIS A 144 16.83 -1.09 2.35
CA HIS A 144 15.50 -0.55 2.07
C HIS A 144 15.67 0.80 1.38
N ILE A 145 15.33 0.84 0.09
CA ILE A 145 15.33 2.04 -0.73
C ILE A 145 13.90 2.59 -0.76
N GLN A 146 13.73 3.81 -0.27
CA GLN A 146 12.48 4.55 -0.37
C GLN A 146 12.78 5.89 -1.04
N PRO A 147 12.56 6.00 -2.37
CA PRO A 147 12.80 7.24 -3.07
C PRO A 147 12.06 8.40 -2.40
N PRO A 148 12.72 9.55 -2.23
CA PRO A 148 12.08 10.69 -1.60
C PRO A 148 10.96 11.25 -2.48
N TYR A 149 9.82 11.61 -1.89
CA TYR A 149 8.72 12.39 -2.50
C TYR A 149 9.13 13.83 -2.92
N SER A 150 10.41 14.10 -3.20
CA SER A 150 10.90 15.44 -3.50
C SER A 150 10.41 15.92 -4.86
N VAL A 151 9.93 17.18 -4.93
CA VAL A 151 9.84 17.92 -6.19
C VAL A 151 11.22 18.46 -6.63
N SER A 152 12.23 18.39 -5.75
CA SER A 152 13.60 18.76 -6.10
C SER A 152 14.10 17.84 -7.22
N THR A 153 14.59 18.45 -8.29
CA THR A 153 15.26 17.78 -9.40
C THR A 153 16.75 17.58 -9.12
N VAL A 154 17.27 18.04 -7.99
CA VAL A 154 18.70 18.01 -7.67
C VAL A 154 19.14 16.56 -7.38
N PRO A 155 19.96 15.94 -8.26
CA PRO A 155 20.31 14.53 -8.13
C PRO A 155 21.09 14.23 -6.84
N ALA A 156 22.01 15.13 -6.46
CA ALA A 156 22.81 14.99 -5.25
C ALA A 156 21.97 14.78 -3.98
N GLU A 157 20.90 15.57 -3.80
CA GLU A 157 20.02 15.45 -2.63
C GLU A 157 19.22 14.14 -2.63
N TYR A 158 18.80 13.70 -3.82
CA TYR A 158 18.06 12.46 -4.02
C TYR A 158 18.90 11.24 -3.64
N PHE A 159 20.11 11.12 -4.22
CA PHE A 159 21.00 9.99 -3.95
C PHE A 159 21.63 10.05 -2.55
N ALA A 160 21.86 11.24 -1.99
CA ALA A 160 22.27 11.36 -0.59
C ALA A 160 21.19 10.85 0.37
N ALA A 161 19.92 11.10 0.09
CA ALA A 161 18.82 10.58 0.90
C ALA A 161 18.74 9.06 0.85
N ILE A 162 18.85 8.46 -0.33
CA ILE A 162 18.85 7.01 -0.51
C ILE A 162 20.10 6.37 0.12
N GLY A 163 21.28 6.96 -0.09
CA GLY A 163 22.54 6.49 0.49
C GLY A 163 22.48 6.39 2.02
N ARG A 164 21.90 7.40 2.69
CA ARG A 164 21.66 7.36 4.15
C ARG A 164 20.68 6.27 4.57
N GLN A 165 19.59 6.05 3.83
CA GLN A 165 18.63 4.97 4.11
C GLN A 165 19.29 3.59 4.05
N CYS A 166 20.23 3.42 3.10
CA CYS A 166 20.95 2.17 2.88
C CYS A 166 22.23 2.02 3.73
N GLY A 167 22.56 2.99 4.58
CA GLY A 167 23.80 2.95 5.38
C GLY A 167 25.09 2.96 4.54
N LEU A 168 25.06 3.55 3.34
CA LEU A 168 26.20 3.59 2.41
C LEU A 168 27.20 4.72 2.71
N GLY A 169 27.04 5.41 3.83
CA GLY A 169 27.84 6.57 4.22
C GLY A 169 27.42 7.87 3.52
N ASP A 170 28.37 8.78 3.37
CA ASP A 170 28.16 10.09 2.74
C ASP A 170 28.19 9.97 1.22
N VAL A 171 27.03 9.70 0.64
CA VAL A 171 26.79 9.71 -0.81
C VAL A 171 26.37 11.13 -1.22
N ALA A 172 27.09 11.73 -2.17
CA ALA A 172 26.81 13.07 -2.70
C ALA A 172 26.35 13.08 -4.17
N SER A 173 26.37 11.93 -4.85
CA SER A 173 25.97 11.80 -6.26
C SER A 173 25.39 10.42 -6.58
N ASP A 174 24.80 10.31 -7.76
CA ASP A 174 24.41 9.04 -8.40
C ASP A 174 25.61 8.12 -8.63
N TYR A 175 26.73 8.67 -9.11
CA TYR A 175 27.98 7.93 -9.28
C TYR A 175 28.53 7.36 -7.97
N GLU A 176 28.55 8.16 -6.90
CA GLU A 176 29.00 7.68 -5.59
C GLU A 176 28.06 6.62 -5.00
N PHE A 177 26.76 6.74 -5.25
CA PHE A 177 25.78 5.71 -4.88
C PHE A 177 26.05 4.39 -5.60
N GLU A 178 26.22 4.44 -6.92
CA GLU A 178 26.57 3.27 -7.74
C GLU A 178 27.88 2.64 -7.26
N SER A 179 28.93 3.43 -7.11
CA SER A 179 30.25 2.95 -6.66
C SER A 179 30.21 2.34 -5.25
N ALA A 180 29.40 2.89 -4.34
CA ALA A 180 29.25 2.32 -3.01
C ALA A 180 28.60 0.93 -3.03
N LEU A 181 27.57 0.74 -3.86
CA LEU A 181 26.94 -0.59 -4.05
C LEU A 181 27.88 -1.55 -4.78
N GLU A 182 28.54 -1.08 -5.84
CA GLU A 182 29.47 -1.88 -6.64
C GLU A 182 30.61 -2.42 -5.79
N ARG A 183 31.23 -1.60 -4.93
CA ARG A 183 32.30 -2.03 -4.02
C ARG A 183 31.88 -3.21 -3.14
N ARG A 184 30.65 -3.20 -2.63
CA ARG A 184 30.10 -4.30 -1.82
C ARG A 184 29.89 -5.57 -2.65
N LEU A 185 29.36 -5.43 -3.88
CA LEU A 185 29.17 -6.56 -4.80
C LEU A 185 30.50 -7.18 -5.24
N LEU A 186 31.52 -6.35 -5.49
CA LEU A 186 32.90 -6.78 -5.81
C LEU A 186 33.56 -7.48 -4.62
N ALA A 187 33.28 -7.06 -3.38
CA ALA A 187 33.73 -7.73 -2.16
C ALA A 187 33.10 -9.13 -1.95
N GLY A 188 32.17 -9.55 -2.81
CA GLY A 188 31.53 -10.86 -2.74
C GLY A 188 30.18 -10.87 -2.03
N GLU A 189 29.67 -9.71 -1.59
CA GLU A 189 28.40 -9.64 -0.89
C GLU A 189 27.22 -10.02 -1.79
N ARG A 190 26.22 -10.67 -1.18
CA ARG A 190 24.90 -10.88 -1.79
C ARG A 190 23.93 -9.89 -1.17
N ILE A 191 23.55 -8.88 -1.94
CA ILE A 191 22.73 -7.76 -1.48
C ILE A 191 21.28 -7.99 -1.89
N PHE A 192 20.36 -7.72 -0.97
CA PHE A 192 18.93 -7.64 -1.24
C PHE A 192 18.45 -6.20 -1.06
N CYS A 193 17.79 -5.65 -2.08
CA CYS A 193 17.17 -4.33 -2.02
C CYS A 193 15.65 -4.45 -2.09
N LEU A 194 14.98 -4.07 -1.00
CA LEU A 194 13.55 -3.77 -1.02
C LEU A 194 13.38 -2.33 -1.49
N VAL A 195 12.73 -2.10 -2.61
CA VAL A 195 12.46 -0.76 -3.13
C VAL A 195 10.97 -0.46 -2.97
N SER A 196 10.61 0.40 -2.04
CA SER A 196 9.22 0.82 -1.83
C SER A 196 8.95 2.16 -2.48
N ARG A 197 7.79 2.32 -3.13
CA ARG A 197 7.37 3.58 -3.74
C ARG A 197 8.35 4.09 -4.80
N PHE A 198 8.79 3.18 -5.67
CA PHE A 198 9.73 3.45 -6.74
C PHE A 198 9.26 4.57 -7.69
N GLU A 199 7.94 4.75 -7.81
CA GLU A 199 7.32 5.82 -8.57
C GLU A 199 7.59 7.23 -8.04
N GLN A 200 8.14 7.40 -6.84
CA GLN A 200 8.47 8.71 -6.28
C GLN A 200 9.73 9.30 -6.90
N GLY A 201 9.79 10.64 -6.96
CA GLY A 201 10.86 11.37 -7.64
C GLY A 201 10.48 11.76 -9.07
N THR A 202 11.34 12.55 -9.72
CA THR A 202 11.11 12.99 -11.10
C THR A 202 11.42 11.87 -12.09
N PRO A 203 10.87 11.91 -13.33
CA PRO A 203 11.17 10.90 -14.35
C PRO A 203 12.67 10.65 -14.55
N ALA A 204 13.47 11.73 -14.66
CA ALA A 204 14.91 11.63 -14.84
C ALA A 204 15.62 10.92 -13.67
N LEU A 205 15.29 11.27 -12.42
CA LEU A 205 15.91 10.62 -11.24
C LEU A 205 15.54 9.14 -11.14
N ARG A 206 14.29 8.79 -11.49
CA ARG A 206 13.84 7.40 -11.55
C ARG A 206 14.56 6.62 -12.65
N GLU A 207 14.77 7.24 -13.81
CA GLU A 207 15.52 6.64 -14.91
C GLU A 207 16.98 6.39 -14.52
N THR A 208 17.66 7.36 -13.90
CA THR A 208 19.02 7.18 -13.39
C THR A 208 19.10 6.05 -12.36
N LEU A 209 18.21 6.04 -11.36
CA LEU A 209 18.17 4.96 -10.37
C LEU A 209 17.89 3.59 -11.01
N ALA A 210 16.95 3.53 -11.96
CA ALA A 210 16.65 2.30 -12.70
C ALA A 210 17.87 1.79 -13.47
N GLY A 211 18.58 2.70 -14.14
CA GLY A 211 19.80 2.42 -14.90
C GLY A 211 20.89 1.83 -14.01
N ILE A 212 21.19 2.47 -12.87
CA ILE A 212 22.18 1.97 -11.90
C ILE A 212 21.81 0.57 -11.42
N LEU A 213 20.58 0.38 -10.92
CA LEU A 213 20.15 -0.90 -10.37
C LEU A 213 20.15 -2.02 -11.41
N ARG A 214 19.75 -1.70 -12.65
CA ARG A 214 19.79 -2.66 -13.77
C ARG A 214 21.24 -3.02 -14.12
N SER A 215 22.10 -2.01 -14.31
CA SER A 215 23.51 -2.17 -14.65
C SER A 215 24.22 -3.07 -13.64
N LEU A 216 24.08 -2.74 -12.34
CA LEU A 216 24.69 -3.53 -11.27
C LEU A 216 24.12 -4.95 -11.19
N SER A 217 22.80 -5.13 -11.40
CA SER A 217 22.18 -6.46 -11.41
C SER A 217 22.67 -7.30 -12.59
N GLU A 218 23.00 -6.68 -13.72
CA GLU A 218 23.52 -7.33 -14.92
C GLU A 218 25.00 -7.72 -14.75
N MET A 219 25.83 -6.77 -14.30
CA MET A 219 27.27 -6.99 -14.08
C MET A 219 27.56 -7.98 -12.95
N HIS A 220 26.69 -8.02 -11.93
CA HIS A 220 26.85 -8.88 -10.75
C HIS A 220 25.68 -9.87 -10.62
N SER A 221 25.41 -10.61 -11.69
CA SER A 221 24.32 -11.59 -11.77
C SER A 221 24.31 -12.54 -10.56
N GLY A 222 23.12 -12.69 -9.95
CA GLY A 222 22.90 -13.52 -8.77
C GLY A 222 23.44 -12.95 -7.45
N ARG A 223 24.06 -11.75 -7.44
CA ARG A 223 24.52 -11.08 -6.21
C ARG A 223 23.60 -9.95 -5.76
N LEU A 224 23.09 -9.13 -6.66
CA LEU A 224 22.13 -8.07 -6.35
C LEU A 224 20.71 -8.53 -6.63
N HIS A 225 19.88 -8.72 -5.61
CA HIS A 225 18.48 -9.12 -5.76
C HIS A 225 17.55 -7.94 -5.46
N LEU A 226 16.61 -7.67 -6.35
CA LEU A 226 15.74 -6.49 -6.29
C LEU A 226 14.29 -6.91 -6.14
N LEU A 227 13.62 -6.40 -5.10
CA LEU A 227 12.17 -6.51 -4.93
C LEU A 227 11.56 -5.12 -4.92
N LEU A 228 10.94 -4.72 -6.04
CA LEU A 228 10.29 -3.42 -6.20
C LEU A 228 8.82 -3.55 -5.84
N CYS A 229 8.33 -2.75 -4.91
CA CYS A 229 6.97 -2.81 -4.40
C CYS A 229 6.20 -1.53 -4.68
N GLY A 230 4.95 -1.67 -5.14
CA GLY A 230 4.10 -0.53 -5.45
C GLY A 230 2.69 -0.92 -5.91
N GLY A 231 1.84 0.09 -6.05
CA GLY A 231 0.48 -0.07 -6.55
C GLY A 231 0.35 0.34 -8.01
N GLN A 232 -0.74 1.03 -8.33
CA GLN A 232 -1.07 1.48 -9.68
C GLN A 232 0.07 2.24 -10.36
N ALA A 233 0.68 3.21 -9.69
CA ALA A 233 1.71 4.05 -10.29
C ALA A 233 2.96 3.24 -10.72
N LEU A 234 3.33 2.20 -9.97
CA LEU A 234 4.42 1.30 -10.37
C LEU A 234 4.01 0.41 -11.55
N ALA A 235 2.76 -0.05 -11.58
CA ALA A 235 2.22 -0.80 -12.71
C ALA A 235 2.15 0.07 -13.98
N ASP A 236 1.74 1.33 -13.87
CA ASP A 236 1.71 2.29 -14.96
C ASP A 236 3.14 2.52 -15.51
N LEU A 237 4.15 2.64 -14.64
CA LEU A 237 5.55 2.73 -15.07
C LEU A 237 6.03 1.50 -15.85
N LYS A 238 5.54 0.30 -15.49
CA LYS A 238 5.89 -0.95 -16.20
C LYS A 238 5.17 -1.06 -17.54
N TYR A 239 3.87 -0.79 -17.57
CA TYR A 239 3.00 -1.20 -18.69
C TYR A 239 2.55 -0.06 -19.60
N CYS A 240 2.43 1.18 -19.10
CA CYS A 240 2.01 2.33 -19.89
C CYS A 240 3.20 3.03 -20.55
N SER A 241 4.22 3.39 -19.77
CA SER A 241 5.39 4.07 -20.32
C SER A 241 6.32 3.10 -21.05
N GLY A 242 6.66 1.96 -20.44
CA GLY A 242 7.63 1.02 -20.99
C GLY A 242 9.08 1.54 -21.05
N ASP A 243 9.32 2.78 -20.64
CA ASP A 243 10.60 3.48 -20.75
C ASP A 243 11.68 2.95 -19.79
N LEU A 244 11.28 2.32 -18.69
CA LEU A 244 12.21 1.83 -17.68
C LEU A 244 12.59 0.38 -17.95
N SER A 245 13.75 0.22 -18.59
CA SER A 245 14.32 -1.09 -18.94
C SER A 245 14.45 -2.05 -17.75
N LEU A 246 14.65 -1.54 -16.53
CA LEU A 246 14.63 -2.31 -15.28
C LEU A 246 13.29 -3.04 -15.07
N LEU A 247 12.17 -2.35 -15.31
CA LEU A 247 10.83 -2.89 -15.08
C LEU A 247 10.42 -3.88 -16.16
N ASN A 248 10.92 -3.73 -17.39
CA ASN A 248 10.58 -4.60 -18.52
C ASN A 248 11.07 -6.04 -18.33
N ILE A 249 12.23 -6.21 -17.69
CA ILE A 249 12.85 -7.53 -17.44
C ILE A 249 12.41 -8.19 -16.13
N ALA A 250 11.69 -7.47 -15.29
CA ALA A 250 11.36 -7.92 -13.95
C ALA A 250 10.12 -8.83 -13.90
N GLN A 251 10.21 -9.89 -13.10
CA GLN A 251 9.12 -10.83 -12.85
C GLN A 251 8.02 -10.16 -12.04
N VAL A 252 6.74 -10.36 -12.38
CA VAL A 252 5.64 -9.71 -11.69
C VAL A 252 4.93 -10.69 -10.77
N HIS A 253 4.80 -10.29 -9.51
CA HIS A 253 3.98 -10.95 -8.51
C HIS A 253 2.89 -9.99 -8.07
N HIS A 254 1.67 -10.51 -7.89
CA HIS A 254 0.58 -9.77 -7.25
C HIS A 254 0.47 -10.25 -5.81
N TRP A 255 0.32 -9.32 -4.88
CA TRP A 255 -0.02 -9.66 -3.49
C TRP A 255 -1.34 -10.45 -3.50
N PRO A 256 -1.40 -11.64 -2.89
CA PRO A 256 -2.56 -12.51 -2.99
C PRO A 256 -3.73 -11.97 -2.17
N ASP A 257 -4.94 -12.38 -2.55
CA ASP A 257 -6.09 -12.28 -1.65
C ASP A 257 -5.90 -13.22 -0.45
N PRO A 258 -6.32 -12.80 0.76
CA PRO A 258 -6.11 -13.57 1.97
C PRO A 258 -6.96 -14.83 1.97
N SER A 259 -6.33 -15.96 2.32
CA SER A 259 -7.07 -17.17 2.66
C SER A 259 -7.79 -17.00 4.00
N LEU A 260 -8.76 -17.88 4.30
CA LEU A 260 -9.40 -17.90 5.61
C LEU A 260 -8.39 -18.06 6.75
N ALA A 261 -7.35 -18.88 6.53
CA ALA A 261 -6.27 -19.06 7.51
C ALA A 261 -5.48 -17.76 7.75
N ASP A 262 -5.17 -17.00 6.69
CA ASP A 262 -4.50 -15.69 6.83
C ASP A 262 -5.39 -14.71 7.62
N LEU A 263 -6.69 -14.65 7.30
CA LEU A 263 -7.65 -13.78 7.99
C LEU A 263 -7.82 -14.14 9.47
N MET A 264 -7.85 -15.43 9.79
CA MET A 264 -7.90 -15.88 11.19
C MET A 264 -6.65 -15.50 11.97
N GLN A 265 -5.46 -15.59 11.35
CA GLN A 265 -4.21 -15.14 11.98
C GLN A 265 -4.22 -13.62 12.20
N LEU A 266 -4.67 -12.84 11.21
CA LEU A 266 -4.80 -11.40 11.31
C LEU A 266 -5.77 -10.97 12.43
N ALA A 267 -6.93 -11.62 12.51
CA ALA A 267 -7.92 -11.32 13.55
C ALA A 267 -7.37 -11.58 14.97
N ARG A 268 -6.73 -12.74 15.17
CA ARG A 268 -6.10 -13.11 16.45
C ARG A 268 -4.93 -12.23 16.83
N HIS A 269 -4.14 -11.77 15.85
CA HIS A 269 -3.03 -10.85 16.12
C HIS A 269 -3.56 -9.50 16.59
N ARG A 270 -4.58 -8.98 15.90
CA ARG A 270 -5.12 -7.64 16.18
C ARG A 270 -5.95 -7.60 17.47
N TRP A 271 -6.67 -8.67 17.79
CA TRP A 271 -7.46 -8.85 19.00
C TRP A 271 -7.21 -10.23 19.61
N PRO A 272 -6.10 -10.42 20.36
CA PRO A 272 -5.72 -11.73 20.91
C PRO A 272 -6.70 -12.25 21.96
N GLU A 273 -7.35 -11.36 22.69
CA GLU A 273 -8.31 -11.72 23.73
C GLU A 273 -9.69 -12.14 23.17
N GLN A 274 -9.93 -11.93 21.87
CA GLN A 274 -11.22 -12.21 21.25
C GLN A 274 -11.26 -13.63 20.66
N PRO A 275 -12.27 -14.46 21.01
CA PRO A 275 -12.39 -15.81 20.48
C PRO A 275 -12.97 -15.78 19.05
N TRP A 276 -12.09 -15.62 18.05
CA TRP A 276 -12.48 -15.64 16.64
C TRP A 276 -12.81 -17.05 16.16
N ALA A 277 -14.11 -17.36 16.06
CA ALA A 277 -14.60 -18.61 15.47
C ALA A 277 -14.50 -18.59 13.92
N GLU A 278 -14.12 -19.72 13.33
CA GLU A 278 -13.92 -19.83 11.88
C GLU A 278 -15.17 -19.46 11.05
N PRO A 279 -16.40 -19.90 11.36
CA PRO A 279 -17.59 -19.52 10.59
C PRO A 279 -17.86 -18.00 10.59
N MET A 280 -17.55 -17.33 11.71
CA MET A 280 -17.70 -15.88 11.82
C MET A 280 -16.69 -15.15 10.93
N VAL A 281 -15.42 -15.58 10.94
CA VAL A 281 -14.38 -15.01 10.07
C VAL A 281 -14.69 -15.28 8.60
N ALA A 282 -15.21 -16.47 8.26
CA ALA A 282 -15.63 -16.81 6.91
C ALA A 282 -16.81 -15.95 6.43
N ALA A 283 -17.82 -15.72 7.28
CA ALA A 283 -18.94 -14.83 6.97
C ALA A 283 -18.47 -13.38 6.76
N LEU A 284 -17.55 -12.89 7.61
CA LEU A 284 -16.95 -11.57 7.44
C LEU A 284 -16.07 -11.49 6.17
N GLN A 285 -15.35 -12.55 5.83
CA GLN A 285 -14.60 -12.64 4.57
C GLN A 285 -15.54 -12.52 3.37
N ALA A 286 -16.70 -13.19 3.40
CA ALA A 286 -17.70 -13.10 2.33
C ALA A 286 -18.28 -11.69 2.21
N LEU A 287 -18.61 -11.04 3.34
CA LEU A 287 -19.13 -9.66 3.36
C LEU A 287 -18.10 -8.64 2.86
N SER A 288 -16.85 -8.74 3.32
CA SER A 288 -15.76 -7.83 2.94
C SER A 288 -15.13 -8.15 1.58
N GLY A 289 -15.38 -9.34 1.02
CA GLY A 289 -14.69 -9.84 -0.17
C GLY A 289 -13.17 -9.98 0.03
N GLY A 290 -12.74 -10.22 1.27
CA GLY A 290 -11.32 -10.26 1.66
C GLY A 290 -10.60 -8.91 1.58
N HIS A 291 -11.33 -7.80 1.42
CA HIS A 291 -10.74 -6.46 1.39
C HIS A 291 -10.14 -6.11 2.76
N PRO A 292 -8.83 -5.74 2.86
CA PRO A 292 -8.12 -5.48 4.12
C PRO A 292 -8.85 -4.55 5.08
N ALA A 293 -9.22 -3.36 4.59
CA ALA A 293 -9.80 -2.35 5.44
C ALA A 293 -11.23 -2.68 5.89
N LEU A 294 -12.08 -3.21 4.98
CA LEU A 294 -13.41 -3.66 5.35
C LEU A 294 -13.39 -4.84 6.31
N PHE A 295 -12.43 -5.75 6.13
CA PHE A 295 -12.27 -6.88 7.04
C PHE A 295 -11.93 -6.40 8.45
N GLU A 296 -10.97 -5.47 8.60
CA GLU A 296 -10.66 -4.92 9.91
C GLU A 296 -11.79 -4.06 10.49
N GLU A 297 -12.45 -3.25 9.68
CA GLU A 297 -13.63 -2.47 10.11
C GLU A 297 -14.75 -3.40 10.61
N GLY A 298 -14.97 -4.53 9.95
CA GLY A 298 -15.93 -5.52 10.39
C GLY A 298 -15.51 -6.28 11.65
N LEU A 299 -14.21 -6.56 11.83
CA LEU A 299 -13.71 -7.12 13.09
C LEU A 299 -13.92 -6.14 14.26
N GLN A 300 -13.59 -4.86 14.06
CA GLN A 300 -13.83 -3.82 15.07
C GLN A 300 -15.33 -3.72 15.39
N TRP A 301 -16.20 -3.73 14.38
CA TRP A 301 -17.64 -3.72 14.59
C TRP A 301 -18.12 -4.92 15.42
N LEU A 302 -17.58 -6.12 15.18
CA LEU A 302 -17.91 -7.33 15.96
C LEU A 302 -17.43 -7.23 17.41
N VAL A 303 -16.30 -6.58 17.67
CA VAL A 303 -15.83 -6.29 19.04
C VAL A 303 -16.79 -5.34 19.75
N ASP A 304 -17.26 -4.30 19.05
CA ASP A 304 -18.17 -3.30 19.61
C ASP A 304 -19.60 -3.84 19.79
N HIS A 305 -19.94 -4.97 19.18
CA HIS A 305 -21.26 -5.63 19.27
C HIS A 305 -21.13 -7.10 19.73
N PRO A 306 -20.79 -7.35 21.01
CA PRO A 306 -20.65 -8.70 21.54
C PRO A 306 -21.92 -9.52 21.32
N GLY A 307 -21.77 -10.76 20.84
CA GLY A 307 -22.87 -11.68 20.55
C GLY A 307 -23.40 -11.62 19.12
N ALA A 308 -23.09 -10.56 18.35
CA ALA A 308 -23.47 -10.48 16.93
C ALA A 308 -22.84 -11.60 16.09
N GLY A 309 -21.63 -12.04 16.45
CA GLY A 309 -20.89 -13.10 15.75
C GLY A 309 -21.61 -14.45 15.67
N ALA A 310 -22.44 -14.80 16.66
CA ALA A 310 -23.19 -16.06 16.67
C ALA A 310 -24.37 -16.07 15.68
N SER A 311 -24.79 -14.88 15.21
CA SER A 311 -25.90 -14.71 14.27
C SER A 311 -25.44 -14.08 12.94
N LEU A 312 -24.16 -14.25 12.60
CA LEU A 312 -23.57 -13.64 11.41
C LEU A 312 -23.82 -14.47 10.15
N HIS A 313 -25.10 -14.60 9.78
CA HIS A 313 -25.55 -15.29 8.57
C HIS A 313 -26.71 -14.55 7.91
N GLU A 314 -26.90 -14.82 6.61
CA GLU A 314 -27.89 -14.12 5.80
C GLU A 314 -29.31 -14.25 6.37
N GLY A 315 -30.06 -13.16 6.31
CA GLY A 315 -31.41 -13.07 6.89
C GLY A 315 -31.45 -12.64 8.36
N GLN A 316 -30.32 -12.56 9.07
CA GLN A 316 -30.28 -12.04 10.43
C GLN A 316 -30.08 -10.52 10.49
N PRO A 317 -30.61 -9.84 11.53
CA PRO A 317 -30.41 -8.40 11.71
C PRO A 317 -28.94 -8.00 11.81
N ALA A 318 -28.13 -8.78 12.53
CA ALA A 318 -26.70 -8.51 12.72
C ALA A 318 -25.94 -8.52 11.39
N PHE A 319 -26.25 -9.48 10.51
CA PHE A 319 -25.66 -9.58 9.18
C PHE A 319 -25.99 -8.35 8.32
N SER A 320 -27.27 -7.93 8.32
CA SER A 320 -27.73 -6.77 7.55
C SER A 320 -27.13 -5.45 8.08
N ALA A 321 -27.03 -5.31 9.39
CA ALA A 321 -26.41 -4.16 10.05
C ALA A 321 -24.92 -4.07 9.70
N LEU A 322 -24.19 -5.18 9.78
CA LEU A 322 -22.77 -5.21 9.42
C LEU A 322 -22.57 -4.92 7.93
N ARG A 323 -23.36 -5.51 7.03
CA ARG A 323 -23.30 -5.22 5.60
C ARG A 323 -23.49 -3.72 5.31
N THR A 324 -24.50 -3.11 5.94
CA THR A 324 -24.78 -1.67 5.80
C THR A 324 -23.63 -0.82 6.32
N HIS A 325 -23.06 -1.19 7.48
CA HIS A 325 -21.89 -0.53 8.06
C HIS A 325 -20.71 -0.55 7.09
N LEU A 326 -20.35 -1.73 6.57
CA LEU A 326 -19.24 -1.89 5.63
C LEU A 326 -19.46 -1.20 4.28
N ALA A 327 -20.68 -1.22 3.74
CA ALA A 327 -21.01 -0.51 2.50
C ALA A 327 -20.92 1.02 2.65
N SER A 328 -21.07 1.52 3.88
CA SER A 328 -20.92 2.93 4.23
C SER A 328 -19.46 3.32 4.53
N SER A 329 -18.50 2.41 4.38
CA SER A 329 -17.09 2.67 4.70
C SER A 329 -16.56 3.81 3.83
N PRO A 330 -16.00 4.89 4.45
CA PRO A 330 -15.42 6.01 3.71
C PRO A 330 -14.35 5.61 2.69
N ARG A 331 -13.67 4.49 2.91
CA ARG A 331 -12.59 3.99 2.03
C ARG A 331 -13.09 3.49 0.69
N LEU A 332 -14.29 2.91 0.65
CA LEU A 332 -14.93 2.54 -0.61
C LEU A 332 -15.37 3.81 -1.36
N TRP A 333 -15.97 4.74 -0.61
CA TRP A 333 -16.44 6.02 -1.13
C TRP A 333 -15.33 6.85 -1.76
N GLN A 334 -14.13 6.87 -1.16
CA GLN A 334 -12.96 7.57 -1.71
C GLN A 334 -12.60 7.12 -3.14
N THR A 335 -12.85 5.86 -3.49
CA THR A 335 -12.58 5.34 -4.84
C THR A 335 -13.76 5.57 -5.77
N PHE A 336 -15.00 5.40 -5.30
CA PHE A 336 -16.20 5.57 -6.13
C PHE A 336 -16.53 7.04 -6.43
N LEU A 337 -16.29 7.95 -5.50
CA LEU A 337 -16.74 9.34 -5.61
C LEU A 337 -16.17 10.06 -6.85
N PRO A 338 -14.87 9.98 -7.18
CA PRO A 338 -14.36 10.58 -8.41
C PRO A 338 -15.02 10.02 -9.68
N LEU A 339 -15.31 8.72 -9.71
CA LEU A 339 -15.97 8.05 -10.84
C LEU A 339 -17.43 8.49 -10.97
N ALA A 340 -18.12 8.71 -9.85
CA ALA A 340 -19.50 9.18 -9.83
C ALA A 340 -19.64 10.67 -10.17
N GLN A 341 -18.61 11.49 -9.97
CA GLN A 341 -18.66 12.93 -10.23
C GLN A 341 -18.53 13.29 -11.73
N ALA A 342 -17.73 12.54 -12.49
CA ALA A 342 -17.55 12.79 -13.92
C ALA A 342 -18.68 12.15 -14.75
N PRO A 343 -19.38 12.89 -15.66
CA PRO A 343 -20.55 12.34 -16.35
C PRO A 343 -20.30 11.06 -17.16
N ALA A 344 -19.17 10.97 -17.87
CA ALA A 344 -18.81 9.79 -18.65
C ALA A 344 -18.51 8.58 -17.74
N SER A 345 -17.68 8.77 -16.72
CA SER A 345 -17.36 7.72 -15.74
C SER A 345 -18.57 7.34 -14.89
N ARG A 346 -19.53 8.25 -14.65
CA ARG A 346 -20.79 7.95 -13.94
C ARG A 346 -21.63 6.95 -14.72
N ALA A 347 -21.86 7.21 -16.00
CA ALA A 347 -22.61 6.31 -16.88
C ALA A 347 -21.91 4.94 -17.00
N ARG A 348 -20.57 4.97 -17.10
CA ARG A 348 -19.76 3.75 -17.14
C ARG A 348 -19.85 2.96 -15.83
N LEU A 349 -19.72 3.62 -14.68
CA LEU A 349 -19.85 3.02 -13.36
C LEU A 349 -21.21 2.36 -13.17
N GLN A 350 -22.30 3.01 -13.60
CA GLN A 350 -23.64 2.43 -13.57
C GLN A 350 -23.72 1.11 -14.38
N GLN A 351 -23.15 1.08 -15.59
CA GLN A 351 -23.09 -0.14 -16.39
C GLN A 351 -22.30 -1.25 -15.70
N LEU A 352 -21.13 -0.91 -15.13
CA LEU A 352 -20.28 -1.87 -14.42
C LEU A 352 -20.99 -2.42 -13.16
N LEU A 353 -21.69 -1.56 -12.42
CA LEU A 353 -22.45 -1.96 -11.24
C LEU A 353 -23.68 -2.80 -11.58
N SER A 354 -24.18 -2.77 -12.82
CA SER A 354 -25.24 -3.68 -13.27
C SER A 354 -24.72 -5.02 -13.79
N ALA A 355 -23.42 -5.15 -14.08
CA ALA A 355 -22.82 -6.36 -14.62
C ALA A 355 -22.25 -7.31 -13.54
N ASP A 356 -22.41 -8.61 -13.75
CA ASP A 356 -21.80 -9.66 -12.91
C ASP A 356 -20.38 -10.04 -13.37
N ASP A 357 -20.09 -9.82 -14.65
CA ASP A 357 -18.80 -10.01 -15.31
C ASP A 357 -18.33 -8.68 -15.89
N LEU A 358 -17.16 -8.22 -15.42
CA LEU A 358 -16.62 -6.90 -15.76
C LEU A 358 -15.62 -6.94 -16.92
N GLY A 359 -15.44 -8.11 -17.54
CA GLY A 359 -14.54 -8.30 -18.66
C GLY A 359 -13.35 -9.19 -18.33
N ARG A 360 -12.42 -9.28 -19.29
CA ARG A 360 -11.20 -10.09 -19.13
C ARG A 360 -10.25 -9.42 -18.15
N ALA A 361 -9.73 -10.20 -17.20
CA ALA A 361 -8.57 -9.79 -16.44
C ALA A 361 -7.33 -9.83 -17.35
N ARG A 362 -6.49 -8.81 -17.23
CA ARG A 362 -5.24 -8.69 -17.97
C ARG A 362 -4.14 -8.26 -16.99
N PRO A 363 -2.86 -8.50 -17.29
CA PRO A 363 -1.75 -7.98 -16.48
C PRO A 363 -1.81 -6.46 -16.29
N TYR A 364 -2.38 -5.75 -17.27
CA TYR A 364 -2.66 -4.33 -17.21
C TYR A 364 -4.01 -4.00 -17.85
N LEU A 365 -4.83 -3.20 -17.16
CA LEU A 365 -6.17 -2.80 -17.61
C LEU A 365 -6.09 -1.46 -18.36
N GLN A 366 -6.49 -1.47 -19.63
CA GLN A 366 -6.46 -0.28 -20.49
C GLN A 366 -7.64 0.67 -20.22
N ASP A 367 -8.77 0.15 -19.74
CA ASP A 367 -9.92 0.94 -19.31
C ASP A 367 -9.59 1.62 -17.97
N ASP A 368 -9.57 2.96 -17.95
CA ASP A 368 -9.15 3.77 -16.81
C ASP A 368 -10.09 3.62 -15.60
N ASP A 369 -11.40 3.46 -15.83
CA ASP A 369 -12.38 3.27 -14.77
C ASP A 369 -12.21 1.88 -14.12
N LEU A 370 -12.06 0.82 -14.94
CA LEU A 370 -11.76 -0.53 -14.44
C LEU A 370 -10.39 -0.58 -13.74
N ARG A 371 -9.38 0.14 -14.25
CA ARG A 371 -8.06 0.23 -13.62
C ARG A 371 -8.17 0.90 -12.25
N SER A 372 -8.89 2.02 -12.16
CA SER A 372 -9.19 2.71 -10.90
C SER A 372 -9.91 1.80 -9.89
N LEU A 373 -10.93 1.05 -10.32
CA LEU A 373 -11.64 0.11 -9.46
C LEU A 373 -10.75 -1.05 -8.99
N PHE A 374 -9.89 -1.59 -9.86
CA PHE A 374 -8.98 -2.69 -9.53
C PHE A 374 -7.94 -2.27 -8.50
N TRP A 375 -7.26 -1.14 -8.73
CA TRP A 375 -6.23 -0.65 -7.81
C TRP A 375 -6.79 -0.01 -6.55
N GLY A 376 -7.99 0.57 -6.60
CA GLY A 376 -8.79 0.91 -5.42
C GLY A 376 -9.29 -0.32 -4.64
N ASN A 377 -8.95 -1.52 -5.12
CA ASN A 377 -9.22 -2.80 -4.49
C ASN A 377 -10.70 -3.16 -4.42
N LEU A 378 -11.53 -2.69 -5.36
CA LEU A 378 -12.99 -2.93 -5.37
C LEU A 378 -13.41 -4.11 -6.24
N ILE A 379 -12.57 -4.44 -7.22
CA ILE A 379 -12.74 -5.59 -8.11
C ILE A 379 -11.47 -6.45 -8.06
N LEU A 380 -11.59 -7.73 -8.41
CA LEU A 380 -10.48 -8.68 -8.44
C LEU A 380 -10.56 -9.57 -9.69
N ALA A 381 -9.43 -10.20 -10.01
CA ALA A 381 -9.36 -11.21 -11.06
C ALA A 381 -9.67 -12.61 -10.49
N ARG A 382 -10.54 -13.37 -11.15
CA ARG A 382 -10.79 -14.79 -10.85
C ARG A 382 -10.45 -15.65 -12.06
N GLY A 383 -9.96 -16.86 -11.81
CA GLY A 383 -9.50 -17.78 -12.85
C GLY A 383 -8.02 -17.61 -13.18
N THR A 384 -7.54 -18.35 -14.18
CA THR A 384 -6.14 -18.39 -14.59
C THR A 384 -5.97 -18.18 -16.09
N GLY A 385 -4.84 -17.62 -16.50
CA GLY A 385 -4.51 -17.38 -17.90
C GLY A 385 -5.54 -16.52 -18.62
N ASP A 386 -5.80 -16.84 -19.89
CA ASP A 386 -6.69 -16.07 -20.77
C ASP A 386 -8.18 -16.17 -20.39
N ALA A 387 -8.54 -17.13 -19.53
CA ALA A 387 -9.88 -17.29 -19.01
C ALA A 387 -10.16 -16.41 -17.79
N ALA A 388 -9.15 -15.71 -17.25
CA ALA A 388 -9.34 -14.90 -16.06
C ALA A 388 -10.31 -13.73 -16.33
N ARG A 389 -11.24 -13.51 -15.40
CA ARG A 389 -12.31 -12.49 -15.50
C ARG A 389 -12.29 -11.56 -14.29
N LEU A 390 -12.74 -10.33 -14.50
CA LEU A 390 -12.89 -9.33 -13.45
C LEU A 390 -14.27 -9.43 -12.80
N HIS A 391 -14.29 -9.40 -11.47
CA HIS A 391 -15.52 -9.45 -10.67
C HIS A 391 -15.46 -8.46 -9.52
N TRP A 392 -16.63 -7.98 -9.10
CA TRP A 392 -16.79 -7.29 -7.81
C TRP A 392 -16.29 -8.18 -6.67
N ARG A 393 -15.55 -7.59 -5.72
CA ARG A 393 -15.01 -8.33 -4.56
C ARG A 393 -16.11 -9.01 -3.75
N SER A 394 -17.17 -8.26 -3.45
CA SER A 394 -18.35 -8.73 -2.74
C SER A 394 -19.58 -7.89 -3.12
N PRO A 395 -20.80 -8.40 -2.85
CA PRO A 395 -22.02 -7.62 -2.97
C PRO A 395 -21.97 -6.31 -2.17
N THR A 396 -21.37 -6.32 -0.97
CA THR A 396 -21.20 -5.12 -0.13
C THR A 396 -20.44 -4.00 -0.83
N VAL A 397 -19.38 -4.33 -1.57
CA VAL A 397 -18.61 -3.32 -2.34
C VAL A 397 -19.45 -2.78 -3.50
N ARG A 398 -20.24 -3.64 -4.14
CA ARG A 398 -21.17 -3.25 -5.22
C ARG A 398 -22.29 -2.34 -4.69
N ASP A 399 -22.83 -2.63 -3.52
CA ASP A 399 -23.85 -1.79 -2.85
C ASP A 399 -23.29 -0.40 -2.53
N ALA A 400 -22.06 -0.32 -2.04
CA ALA A 400 -21.39 0.96 -1.79
C ALA A 400 -21.31 1.82 -3.06
N GLY A 401 -21.04 1.20 -4.21
CA GLY A 401 -21.04 1.88 -5.51
C GLY A 401 -22.41 2.47 -5.87
N TRP A 402 -23.49 1.71 -5.64
CA TRP A 402 -24.87 2.22 -5.84
C TRP A 402 -25.20 3.37 -4.90
N MET A 403 -24.87 3.24 -3.61
CA MET A 403 -25.08 4.32 -2.62
C MET A 403 -24.40 5.63 -3.03
N VAL A 404 -23.17 5.55 -3.56
CA VAL A 404 -22.44 6.73 -4.04
C VAL A 404 -23.11 7.32 -5.29
N LEU A 405 -23.53 6.50 -6.25
CA LEU A 405 -24.24 6.99 -7.44
C LEU A 405 -25.55 7.71 -7.08
N ASP A 406 -26.33 7.15 -6.16
CA ASP A 406 -27.59 7.73 -5.70
C ASP A 406 -27.33 9.09 -5.01
N SER A 407 -26.29 9.16 -4.17
CA SER A 407 -25.91 10.42 -3.51
C SER A 407 -25.49 11.53 -4.48
N CYS A 408 -24.79 11.18 -5.57
CA CYS A 408 -24.33 12.14 -6.59
C CYS A 408 -25.37 12.48 -7.66
N SER A 409 -26.53 11.80 -7.63
CA SER A 409 -27.66 12.05 -8.53
C SER A 409 -28.78 12.86 -7.86
N ALA A 410 -28.72 12.99 -6.53
CA ALA A 410 -29.63 13.82 -5.73
C ALA A 410 -29.22 15.31 -5.68
N ASP A 411 -27.99 15.61 -6.10
CA ASP A 411 -27.45 16.95 -6.39
C ASP A 411 -27.57 17.25 -7.89
#